data_AF-A0A2G9T8W3-F1
#
_entry.id   AF-A0A2G9T8W3-F1
#
_cell.length_a   1.000
_cell.length_b   1.000
_cell.length_c   1.000
_cell.angle_alpha   90.00
_cell.angle_beta   90.00
_cell.angle_gamma   90.00
#
_symmetry.space_group_name_H-M   'P 1'
#
loop_
_entity.id
_entity.type
_entity.pdbx_description
1 polymer ?
#
loop_
_entity_poly.entity_id
_entity_poly.type
_entity_poly.pdbx_seq_one_letter_code
_entity_poly.pdbx_strand_id
1 'polypeptide(L)' 'LSHTLYHGPVIRIMPNTAASVGSSASILCVDSKDTTKEKIDIAKTFASKVGTCVEVDSKTFNAYGVVSGSAPAW' A
#
# COMPACT_ATOMS: atom_id res chain seq x y z
N LEU A 1 -2.45 3.00 23.08
CA LEU A 1 -1.46 3.64 22.18
C LEU A 1 -2.21 4.36 21.06
N SER A 2 -2.80 5.54 21.36
CA SER A 2 -3.49 6.38 20.37
C SER A 2 -2.69 7.68 20.20
N HIS A 3 -1.65 7.64 19.39
CA HIS A 3 -0.83 8.82 19.09
C HIS A 3 -0.97 9.16 17.61
N THR A 4 -2.09 9.79 17.25
CA THR A 4 -2.19 10.72 16.12
C THR A 4 -3.53 11.45 16.20
N LEU A 5 -3.50 12.77 16.36
CA LEU A 5 -4.67 13.68 16.30
C LEU A 5 -5.24 13.85 14.88
N TYR A 6 -4.85 12.99 13.94
CA TYR A 6 -5.23 13.09 12.54
C TYR A 6 -6.51 12.28 12.29
N HIS A 7 -7.57 12.99 11.88
CA HIS A 7 -8.89 12.41 11.58
C HIS A 7 -9.16 12.30 10.07
N GLY A 8 -8.16 12.47 9.21
CA GLY A 8 -8.32 12.31 7.77
C GLY A 8 -8.15 10.87 7.29
N PRO A 9 -8.46 10.58 6.01
CA PRO A 9 -8.24 9.25 5.44
C PRO A 9 -6.75 8.91 5.42
N VAL A 10 -6.44 7.66 5.75
CA VAL A 10 -5.10 7.07 5.73
C VAL A 10 -5.11 5.87 4.80
N ILE A 11 -4.22 5.89 3.81
CA ILE A 11 -3.99 4.78 2.88
C ILE A 11 -2.58 4.28 3.13
N ARG A 12 -2.43 2.99 3.46
CA ARG A 12 -1.13 2.36 3.67
C ARG A 12 -0.68 1.75 2.35
N ILE A 13 0.55 2.03 1.94
CA ILE A 13 1.19 1.41 0.78
C ILE A 13 2.45 0.71 1.27
N MET A 14 2.67 -0.53 0.86
CA MET A 14 3.87 -1.28 1.14
C MET A 14 4.55 -1.65 -0.18
N PRO A 15 5.53 -0.83 -0.63
CA PRO A 15 6.37 -1.14 -1.78
C PRO A 15 7.53 -2.07 -1.38
N ASN A 16 8.42 -2.34 -2.33
CA ASN A 16 9.67 -3.07 -2.11
C ASN A 16 10.85 -2.38 -2.82
N THR A 17 12.07 -2.90 -2.62
CA THR A 17 13.32 -2.29 -3.11
C THR A 17 13.38 -2.17 -4.65
N ALA A 18 12.64 -3.00 -5.38
CA ALA A 18 12.54 -2.94 -6.84
C ALA A 18 11.83 -1.68 -7.36
N ALA A 19 11.22 -0.87 -6.49
CA ALA A 19 10.70 0.45 -6.83
C ALA A 19 11.76 1.39 -7.42
N SER A 20 13.03 1.25 -7.00
CA SER A 20 14.15 2.05 -7.52
C SER A 20 14.41 1.85 -9.02
N VAL A 21 13.98 0.72 -9.58
CA VAL A 21 14.11 0.37 -11.00
C VAL A 21 12.74 0.24 -11.68
N GLY A 22 11.67 0.80 -11.08
CA GLY A 22 10.33 0.81 -11.65
C GLY A 22 9.65 -0.56 -11.75
N SER A 23 10.12 -1.56 -11.00
CA SER A 23 9.63 -2.95 -11.06
C SER A 23 9.09 -3.45 -9.71
N SER A 24 8.51 -2.55 -8.91
CA SER A 24 7.97 -2.91 -7.60
C SER A 24 6.72 -3.79 -7.70
N ALA A 25 6.56 -4.68 -6.71
CA ALA A 25 5.29 -5.34 -6.42
C ALA A 25 4.76 -4.76 -5.11
N SER A 26 3.90 -3.75 -5.21
CA SER A 26 3.35 -3.03 -4.06
C SER A 26 1.97 -3.54 -3.67
N ILE A 27 1.64 -3.44 -2.38
CA ILE A 27 0.26 -3.60 -1.89
C ILE A 27 -0.24 -2.30 -1.28
N LEU A 28 -1.55 -2.09 -1.29
CA LEU A 28 -2.20 -1.00 -0.58
C LEU A 28 -3.38 -1.52 0.26
N CYS A 29 -3.64 -0.88 1.40
CA CYS A 29 -4.88 -1.09 2.16
C CYS A 29 -5.41 0.22 2.75
N VAL A 30 -6.70 0.19 3.07
CA VAL A 30 -7.45 1.33 3.58
C VAL A 30 -8.25 0.86 4.80
N ASP A 31 -8.11 1.54 5.93
CA ASP A 31 -8.80 1.15 7.17
C ASP A 31 -10.09 1.95 7.41
N SER A 32 -10.22 3.15 6.83
CA SER A 32 -11.39 4.00 7.00
C SER A 32 -12.39 3.86 5.86
N LYS A 33 -13.65 3.57 6.23
CA LYS A 33 -14.81 3.58 5.32
C LYS A 33 -15.10 4.96 4.71
N ASP A 34 -14.60 6.02 5.33
CA ASP A 34 -14.78 7.39 4.87
C ASP A 34 -13.80 7.77 3.74
N THR A 35 -12.89 6.86 3.39
CA THR A 35 -11.97 7.06 2.27
C THR A 35 -12.71 6.88 0.95
N THR A 36 -12.78 7.95 0.16
CA THR A 36 -13.44 7.91 -1.15
C THR A 36 -12.64 7.05 -2.13
N LYS A 37 -13.36 6.37 -3.03
CA LYS A 37 -12.73 5.57 -4.10
C LYS A 37 -11.72 6.37 -4.93
N GLU A 38 -12.01 7.64 -5.20
CA GLU A 38 -11.09 8.54 -5.90
C GLU A 38 -9.73 8.67 -5.20
N LYS A 39 -9.70 8.78 -3.87
CA LYS A 39 -8.44 8.84 -3.10
C LYS A 39 -7.67 7.52 -3.19
N ILE A 40 -8.38 6.40 -3.18
CA ILE A 40 -7.81 5.07 -3.36
C ILE A 40 -7.20 4.94 -4.76
N ASP A 41 -7.93 5.36 -5.79
CA ASP A 41 -7.50 5.30 -7.19
C ASP A 41 -6.28 6.20 -7.43
N ILE A 42 -6.21 7.38 -6.81
CA ILE A 42 -5.02 8.25 -6.86
C ILE A 42 -3.81 7.54 -6.23
N ALA A 43 -3.95 6.99 -5.02
CA ALA A 43 -2.87 6.29 -4.33
C ALA A 43 -2.39 5.06 -5.11
N LYS A 44 -3.33 4.29 -5.66
CA LYS A 44 -3.04 3.12 -6.51
C LYS A 44 -2.34 3.52 -7.79
N THR A 45 -2.80 4.57 -8.46
CA THR A 45 -2.18 5.10 -9.68
C THR A 45 -0.76 5.57 -9.41
N PHE A 46 -0.55 6.28 -8.30
CA PHE A 46 0.78 6.72 -7.85
C PHE A 46 1.74 5.53 -7.65
N ALA A 47 1.35 4.53 -6.85
CA ALA A 47 2.17 3.35 -6.62
C ALA A 47 2.41 2.55 -7.91
N SER A 48 1.43 2.53 -8.81
CA SER A 48 1.54 1.84 -10.10
C SER A 48 2.50 2.53 -11.09
N LYS A 49 3.04 3.72 -10.78
CA LYS A 49 4.09 4.35 -11.60
C LYS A 49 5.46 3.69 -11.42
N VAL A 50 5.68 2.96 -10.34
CA VAL A 50 6.94 2.29 -10.04
C VAL A 50 6.82 0.76 -10.06
N GLY A 51 5.75 0.23 -10.65
CA GLY A 51 5.49 -1.21 -10.78
C GLY A 51 4.01 -1.54 -10.67
N THR A 52 3.68 -2.71 -10.12
CA THR A 52 2.30 -3.17 -9.91
C THR A 52 1.84 -2.79 -8.50
N CYS A 53 0.57 -2.39 -8.35
CA CYS A 53 -0.04 -2.15 -7.04
C CYS A 53 -1.40 -2.86 -6.90
N VAL A 54 -1.54 -3.68 -5.86
CA VAL A 54 -2.75 -4.45 -5.57
C VAL A 54 -3.37 -4.01 -4.25
N GLU A 55 -4.70 -3.87 -4.23
CA GLU A 55 -5.45 -3.60 -3.01
C GLU A 55 -5.75 -4.90 -2.26
N VAL A 56 -5.48 -4.90 -0.95
CA VAL A 56 -5.66 -6.07 -0.08
C VAL A 56 -6.41 -5.70 1.19
N ASP A 57 -7.08 -6.70 1.78
CA ASP A 57 -7.77 -6.54 3.06
C ASP A 57 -6.78 -6.28 4.19
N SER A 58 -7.09 -5.35 5.09
CA SER A 58 -6.21 -4.95 6.19
C SER A 58 -5.85 -6.11 7.14
N LYS A 59 -6.72 -7.13 7.27
CA LYS A 59 -6.45 -8.35 8.04
C LYS A 59 -5.33 -9.19 7.44
N THR A 60 -5.16 -9.15 6.13
CA THR A 60 -4.14 -9.91 5.39
C THR A 60 -2.91 -9.07 5.02
N PHE A 61 -2.94 -7.77 5.29
CA PHE A 61 -1.89 -6.83 4.88
C PHE A 61 -0.49 -7.25 5.32
N ASN A 62 -0.34 -7.76 6.54
CA ASN A 62 0.97 -8.19 7.04
C ASN A 62 1.50 -9.41 6.26
N ALA A 63 0.65 -10.38 5.93
CA ALA A 63 1.05 -11.56 5.18
C ALA A 63 1.48 -11.19 3.75
N TYR A 64 0.68 -10.36 3.07
CA TYR A 64 1.06 -9.80 1.78
C TYR A 64 2.29 -8.90 1.85
N GLY A 65 2.47 -8.17 2.96
CA GLY A 65 3.63 -7.31 3.21
C GLY A 65 4.93 -8.11 3.27
N VAL A 66 4.91 -9.26 3.93
CA VAL A 66 6.07 -10.19 3.94
C VAL A 66 6.41 -10.65 2.54
N VAL A 67 5.42 -11.08 1.75
CA VAL A 67 5.65 -11.55 0.37
C VAL A 67 6.16 -10.42 -0.52
N SER A 68 5.44 -9.30 -0.58
CA SER A 68 5.79 -8.15 -1.43
C SER A 68 7.15 -7.54 -1.07
N GLY A 69 7.38 -7.30 0.23
CA GLY A 69 8.60 -6.68 0.74
C GLY A 69 9.83 -7.57 0.66
N SER A 70 9.68 -8.87 0.93
CA SER A 70 10.81 -9.80 0.98
C SER A 70 11.14 -10.43 -0.37
N ALA A 71 10.24 -10.39 -1.35
CA ALA A 71 10.45 -11.01 -2.66
C ALA A 71 11.80 -10.66 -3.32
N PRO A 72 12.31 -9.41 -3.29
CA PRO A 72 13.62 -9.11 -3.89
C PRO A 72 14.83 -9.76 -3.20
N ALA A 73 14.67 -10.30 -1.99
CA ALA A 73 15.75 -10.91 -1.22
C ALA A 73 15.88 -12.44 -1.46
N TRP A 74 14.88 -13.07 -2.09
CA TRP A 74 14.78 -14.50 -2.34
C TRP A 74 14.73 -14.79 -3.83
#